data_AF-A0A1G1WL72-F1
#
_entry.id   AF-A0A1G1WL72-F1
#
_cell.length_a   1.000
_cell.length_b   1.000
_cell.length_c   1.000
_cell.angle_alpha   90.00
_cell.angle_beta   90.00
_cell.angle_gamma   90.00
#
_symmetry.space_group_name_H-M   'P 1'
#
loop_
_entity.id
_entity.type
_entity.pdbx_description
1 polymer ?
#
loop_
_entity_poly.entity_id
_entity_poly.type
_entity_poly.pdbx_seq_one_letter_code
_entity_poly.pdbx_strand_id
1 'polypeptide(L)'
;MDYIYLLDYLLFTFFASFGVIQIASAKKYSGKTIFGVVLLIASYVWFFASRDRNVPTIVEGAQLFFVFSASSVMSLILTKIILLASRNKK
;
A
#
# COMPACT_ATOMS: atom_id res chain seq x y z
N MET A 1 0.94 -22.34 9.86
CA MET A 1 1.25 -20.94 9.49
C MET A 1 2.02 -20.34 10.65
N ASP A 2 3.33 -20.13 10.52
CA ASP A 2 4.09 -19.54 11.62
C ASP A 2 3.53 -18.16 11.93
N TYR A 3 3.28 -17.87 13.21
CA TYR A 3 2.76 -16.59 13.70
C TYR A 3 3.52 -15.37 13.13
N ILE A 4 4.78 -15.58 12.75
CA ILE A 4 5.62 -14.55 12.13
C ILE A 4 5.12 -14.15 10.73
N TYR A 5 4.62 -15.08 9.91
CA TYR A 5 4.04 -14.73 8.60
C TYR A 5 2.77 -13.90 8.75
N LEU A 6 1.93 -14.23 9.75
CA LEU A 6 0.73 -13.47 10.03
C LEU A 6 1.07 -12.04 10.48
N LEU A 7 2.08 -11.89 11.34
CA LEU A 7 2.55 -10.59 11.79
C LEU A 7 3.13 -9.76 10.65
N ASP A 8 3.98 -10.34 9.81
CA ASP A 8 4.56 -9.63 8.66
C ASP A 8 3.49 -9.17 7.66
N TYR A 9 2.47 -10.02 7.43
CA TYR A 9 1.34 -9.67 6.57
C TYR A 9 0.47 -8.57 7.18
N LEU A 10 0.22 -8.63 8.50
CA LEU A 10 -0.50 -7.57 9.21
C LEU A 10 0.25 -6.23 9.11
N LEU A 11 1.57 -6.23 9.32
CA LEU A 11 2.39 -5.03 9.20
C LEU A 11 2.40 -4.49 7.76
N PHE A 12 2.56 -5.36 6.78
CA PHE A 12 2.49 -5.00 5.36
C PHE A 12 1.16 -4.33 5.00
N THR A 13 0.04 -4.98 5.32
CA THR A 13 -1.30 -4.45 5.03
C THR A 13 -1.58 -3.15 5.78
N PHE A 14 -1.13 -3.04 7.03
CA PHE A 14 -1.24 -1.81 7.82
C PHE A 14 -0.48 -0.65 7.18
N PHE A 15 0.80 -0.82 6.86
CA PHE A 15 1.62 0.25 6.28
C PHE A 15 1.15 0.63 4.87
N ALA A 16 0.79 -0.34 4.03
CA ALA A 16 0.23 -0.06 2.70
C ALA A 16 -1.07 0.74 2.79
N SER A 17 -2.00 0.32 3.66
CA SER A 17 -3.28 1.03 3.87
C SER A 17 -3.07 2.44 4.42
N PHE A 18 -2.13 2.58 5.38
CA PHE A 18 -1.81 3.89 5.93
C PHE A 18 -1.19 4.81 4.88
N GLY A 19 -0.32 4.29 4.02
CA GLY A 19 0.27 5.05 2.91
C GLY A 19 -0.79 5.56 1.94
N VAL A 20 -1.76 4.71 1.57
CA VAL A 20 -2.92 5.10 0.76
C VAL A 20 -3.70 6.25 1.40
N ILE A 21 -4.00 6.16 2.70
CA ILE A 21 -4.74 7.21 3.42
C ILE A 21 -3.96 8.53 3.45
N GLN A 22 -2.63 8.49 3.66
CA GLN A 22 -1.80 9.70 3.66
C GLN A 22 -1.79 10.39 2.29
N ILE A 23 -1.68 9.62 1.20
CA ILE A 23 -1.74 10.16 -0.16
C ILE A 23 -3.14 10.70 -0.46
N ALA A 24 -4.19 9.94 -0.15
CA ALA A 24 -5.58 10.31 -0.46
C ALA A 24 -6.06 11.55 0.31
N SER A 25 -5.60 11.72 1.55
CA SER A 25 -5.95 12.87 2.40
C SER A 25 -5.15 14.15 2.10
N ALA A 26 -4.08 14.05 1.30
CA ALA A 26 -3.28 15.20 0.92
C ALA A 26 -4.04 16.10 -0.08
N LYS A 27 -4.12 17.41 0.22
CA LYS A 27 -4.76 18.41 -0.67
C LYS A 27 -3.90 18.80 -1.88
N LYS A 28 -2.57 18.68 -1.76
CA LYS A 28 -1.55 18.99 -2.78
C LYS A 28 -0.37 18.03 -2.61
N TYR A 29 0.57 18.01 -3.57
CA TYR A 29 1.89 17.41 -3.39
C TYR A 29 2.56 18.02 -2.15
N SER A 30 2.46 17.30 -1.04
CA SER A 30 2.87 17.75 0.28
C SER A 30 3.69 16.65 0.94
N GLY A 31 4.29 16.94 2.09
CA GLY A 31 5.03 15.94 2.87
C GLY A 31 4.22 14.67 3.13
N LYS A 32 2.88 14.77 3.26
CA LYS A 32 1.98 13.61 3.40
C LYS A 32 1.93 12.72 2.15
N THR A 33 1.93 13.33 0.97
CA THR A 33 1.98 12.60 -0.31
C THR A 33 3.30 11.85 -0.43
N ILE A 34 4.42 12.54 -0.18
CA ILE A 34 5.76 11.95 -0.26
C ILE A 34 5.89 10.81 0.75
N PHE A 35 5.51 11.07 2.01
CA PHE A 35 5.54 10.07 3.07
C PHE A 35 4.68 8.85 2.75
N GLY A 36 3.46 9.04 2.27
CA GLY A 36 2.58 7.92 1.90
C GLY A 36 3.10 7.11 0.72
N VAL A 37 3.71 7.77 -0.28
CA VAL A 37 4.35 7.06 -1.43
C VAL A 37 5.55 6.25 -0.94
N VAL A 38 6.43 6.85 -0.13
CA VAL A 38 7.58 6.15 0.46
C VAL A 38 7.11 4.96 1.29
N LEU A 39 6.05 5.13 2.08
CA LEU A 39 5.52 4.05 2.91
C LEU A 39 4.95 2.89 2.08
N LEU A 40 4.22 3.18 0.99
CA LEU A 40 3.73 2.16 0.07
C LEU A 40 4.88 1.37 -0.56
N ILE A 41 5.87 2.07 -1.12
CA ILE A 41 7.03 1.44 -1.76
C ILE A 41 7.82 0.62 -0.74
N ALA A 42 8.11 1.19 0.43
CA ALA A 42 8.84 0.51 1.49
C ALA A 42 8.10 -0.73 2.00
N SER A 43 6.77 -0.66 2.17
CA SER A 43 5.98 -1.82 2.60
C SER A 43 6.02 -2.96 1.58
N TYR A 44 5.93 -2.64 0.28
CA TYR A 44 6.00 -3.63 -0.78
C TYR A 44 7.39 -4.26 -0.85
N VAL A 45 8.43 -3.42 -0.97
CA VAL A 45 9.82 -3.88 -1.09
C VAL A 45 10.19 -4.71 0.14
N TRP A 46 9.89 -4.24 1.35
CA TRP A 46 10.19 -4.99 2.57
C TRP A 46 9.46 -6.33 2.62
N PHE A 47 8.15 -6.36 2.39
CA PHE A 47 7.36 -7.59 2.52
C PHE A 47 7.78 -8.67 1.52
N PHE A 48 8.03 -8.29 0.26
CA PHE A 48 8.40 -9.22 -0.81
C PHE A 48 9.90 -9.51 -0.90
N ALA A 49 10.78 -8.62 -0.42
CA ALA A 49 12.21 -8.92 -0.29
C ALA A 49 12.56 -9.65 1.01
N SER A 50 11.65 -9.68 1.99
CA SER A 50 11.85 -10.42 3.24
C SER A 50 11.59 -11.92 3.04
N ARG A 51 12.59 -12.74 3.42
CA ARG A 51 12.58 -14.23 3.39
C ARG A 51 12.48 -14.79 1.96
N ASP A 52 12.56 -16.12 1.83
CA ASP A 52 12.31 -16.88 0.57
C ASP A 52 10.83 -16.79 0.11
N ARG A 53 10.21 -15.62 0.25
CA ARG A 53 8.96 -15.22 -0.42
C ARG A 53 9.23 -14.70 -1.83
N ASN A 54 10.51 -14.57 -2.20
CA ASN A 54 10.92 -14.33 -3.56
C ASN A 54 10.41 -15.49 -4.40
N VAL A 55 9.34 -15.21 -5.15
CA VAL A 55 8.82 -16.15 -6.12
C VAL A 55 9.97 -16.51 -7.06
N PRO A 56 10.20 -17.81 -7.32
CA PRO A 56 11.43 -18.30 -7.97
C PRO A 56 11.63 -17.74 -9.38
N THR A 57 10.59 -17.11 -9.96
CA THR A 57 10.65 -16.50 -11.29
C THR A 57 10.37 -15.00 -11.27
N ILE A 58 11.14 -14.26 -12.07
CA ILE A 58 10.97 -12.81 -12.32
C ILE A 58 9.54 -12.48 -12.77
N VAL A 59 8.90 -13.39 -13.49
CA VAL A 59 7.54 -13.24 -14.03
C VAL A 59 6.50 -13.13 -12.91
N GLU A 60 6.57 -14.00 -11.91
CA GLU A 60 5.66 -13.98 -10.76
C GLU A 60 5.87 -12.74 -9.89
N GLY A 61 7.12 -12.31 -9.69
CA GLY A 61 7.44 -11.05 -9.00
C GLY A 61 6.84 -9.83 -9.71
N ALA A 62 6.94 -9.77 -11.03
CA ALA A 62 6.33 -8.72 -11.84
C ALA A 62 4.79 -8.73 -11.75
N GLN A 63 4.17 -9.91 -11.77
CA GLN A 63 2.71 -10.03 -11.58
C GLN A 63 2.27 -9.49 -10.22
N LEU A 64 2.97 -9.84 -9.14
CA LEU A 64 2.68 -9.32 -7.79
C LEU A 64 2.84 -7.80 -7.72
N PHE A 65 3.87 -7.26 -8.39
CA PHE A 65 4.06 -5.81 -8.49
C PHE A 65 2.89 -5.11 -9.19
N PHE A 66 2.46 -5.64 -10.35
CA PHE A 66 1.33 -5.09 -11.10
C PHE A 66 0.03 -5.18 -10.30
N VAL A 67 -0.26 -6.32 -9.68
CA VAL A 67 -1.47 -6.51 -8.86
C VAL A 67 -1.47 -5.57 -7.67
N PHE A 68 -0.34 -5.43 -6.97
CA PHE A 68 -0.21 -4.51 -5.83
C PHE A 68 -0.38 -3.05 -6.27
N SER A 69 0.24 -2.66 -7.38
CA SER A 69 0.16 -1.30 -7.91
C SER A 69 -1.26 -0.95 -8.35
N ALA A 70 -1.92 -1.84 -9.11
CA ALA A 70 -3.31 -1.66 -9.53
C ALA A 70 -4.26 -1.58 -8.33
N SER A 71 -4.09 -2.47 -7.35
CA SER A 71 -4.87 -2.44 -6.11
C SER A 71 -4.65 -1.16 -5.32
N SER A 72 -3.42 -0.68 -5.20
CA SER A 72 -3.09 0.57 -4.52
C SER A 72 -3.74 1.78 -5.18
N VAL A 73 -3.73 1.86 -6.52
CA VAL A 73 -4.43 2.91 -7.28
C VAL A 73 -5.93 2.84 -7.02
N MET A 74 -6.53 1.65 -7.04
CA MET A 74 -7.95 1.48 -6.77
C MET A 74 -8.32 1.88 -5.33
N SER A 75 -7.51 1.49 -4.34
CA SER A 75 -7.68 1.91 -2.94
C SER A 75 -7.55 3.42 -2.76
N LEU A 76 -6.64 4.08 -3.50
CA LEU A 76 -6.51 5.55 -3.50
C LEU A 76 -7.75 6.24 -4.03
N ILE A 77 -8.30 5.75 -5.15
CA ILE A 77 -9.53 6.29 -5.76
C ILE A 77 -10.69 6.15 -4.78
N LEU A 78 -10.90 4.94 -4.22
CA LEU A 78 -11.96 4.68 -3.26
C LEU A 78 -11.83 5.54 -2.00
N THR A 79 -10.63 5.62 -1.44
CA THR A 79 -10.37 6.43 -0.24
C THR A 79 -10.66 7.91 -0.51
N LYS A 80 -10.27 8.44 -1.69
CA LYS A 80 -10.61 9.80 -2.07
C LYS A 80 -12.11 10.02 -2.20
N ILE A 81 -12.85 9.10 -2.83
CA ILE A 81 -14.32 9.19 -2.94
C ILE A 81 -14.95 9.25 -1.55
N ILE A 82 -14.53 8.38 -0.64
CA ILE A 82 -15.03 8.34 0.75
C ILE A 82 -14.73 9.66 1.48
N LEU A 83 -13.49 10.16 1.37
CA LEU A 83 -13.09 11.42 2.01
C LEU A 83 -13.86 12.63 1.47
N LEU A 84 -14.13 12.67 0.16
CA LEU A 84 -14.93 13.74 -0.44
C LEU A 84 -16.39 13.64 0.01
N ALA A 85 -16.99 12.45 -0.02
CA ALA A 85 -18.35 12.22 0.45
C ALA A 85 -18.52 12.59 1.94
N SER A 86 -17.51 12.31 2.78
CA SER A 86 -17.53 12.69 4.20
C SER A 86 -17.44 14.20 4.43
N ARG A 87 -16.85 14.97 3.51
CA ARG A 87 -16.72 16.44 3.65
C ARG A 87 -18.00 17.16 3.23
N ASN A 88 -18.76 16.62 2.28
CA ASN A 88 -20.05 17.18 1.85
C ASN A 88 -21.19 16.97 2.86
N LYS A 89 -21.01 16.12 3.87
CA LYS A 89 -21.99 15.88 4.95
C LYS A 89 -21.84 16.83 6.14
N LYS A 90 -20.79 17.66 6.16
CA LYS A 90 -20.58 18.72 7.16
C LYS A 90 -20.94 20.07 6.55
#